data_AF-A0A1N6S3U3-F1
#
_entry.id   AF-A0A1N6S3U3-F1
#
_cell.length_a   1.000
_cell.length_b   1.000
_cell.length_c   1.000
_cell.angle_alpha   90.00
_cell.angle_beta   90.00
_cell.angle_gamma   90.00
#
_symmetry.space_group_name_H-M   'P 1'
#
loop_
_entity.id
_entity.type
_entity.pdbx_description
1 polymer ?
#
loop_
_entity_poly.entity_id
_entity_poly.type
_entity_poly.pdbx_seq_one_letter_code
_entity_poly.pdbx_strand_id
1 'polypeptide(L)'
;MVEISMSNDVKQFPSLSENEKEAFLKTIGLLALLDSIQTDYAGKVADYLTDSSLQALMIILAQQEVIHNHSYSYVLSSLVSKDEQDRVFDYWRSEPVLEKRNEFVLKGYKSFAEQPTVENMLDSIVYDVILEGLFFYSGFAFFYHLARHQKMVASSTMINYINR
;
A
#
# COMPACT_ATOMS: atom_id res chain seq x y z
N MET A 1 9.94 0.33 -11.31
CA MET A 1 8.84 1.03 -12.01
C MET A 1 9.08 2.53 -11.97
N VAL A 2 9.93 3.05 -12.86
CA VAL A 2 10.16 4.51 -13.00
C VAL A 2 10.04 4.85 -14.48
N GLU A 3 8.86 4.66 -15.04
CA GLU A 3 8.60 4.96 -16.47
C GLU A 3 7.34 5.82 -16.68
N ILE A 4 6.54 6.07 -15.63
CA ILE A 4 5.31 6.85 -15.75
C ILE A 4 5.57 8.29 -15.35
N SER A 5 5.47 9.21 -16.30
CA SER A 5 5.60 10.64 -16.01
C SER A 5 4.37 11.17 -15.26
N MET A 6 4.59 11.83 -14.12
CA MET A 6 3.53 12.49 -13.33
C MET A 6 3.15 13.88 -13.86
N SER A 7 3.75 14.37 -14.96
CA SER A 7 3.63 15.76 -15.42
C SER A 7 2.19 16.27 -15.61
N ASN A 8 1.29 15.41 -16.08
CA ASN A 8 -0.12 15.78 -16.26
C ASN A 8 -0.86 15.84 -14.92
N ASP A 9 -0.65 14.83 -14.07
CA ASP A 9 -1.24 14.75 -12.73
C ASP A 9 -0.79 15.94 -11.86
N VAL A 10 0.47 16.37 -11.96
CA VAL A 10 0.99 17.58 -11.27
C VAL A 10 0.19 18.83 -11.63
N LYS A 11 -0.17 19.01 -12.90
CA LYS A 11 -0.97 20.16 -13.36
C LYS A 11 -2.43 20.03 -12.92
N GLN A 12 -2.93 18.81 -12.82
CA GLN A 12 -4.34 18.55 -12.56
C GLN A 12 -4.67 18.51 -11.06
N PHE A 13 -3.77 18.04 -10.22
CA PHE A 13 -3.99 17.86 -8.79
C PHE A 13 -4.53 19.13 -8.08
N PRO A 14 -4.02 20.35 -8.35
CA PRO A 14 -4.57 21.57 -7.77
C PRO A 14 -6.03 21.86 -8.14
N SER A 15 -6.49 21.37 -9.30
CA SER A 15 -7.85 21.57 -9.82
C SER A 15 -8.88 20.56 -9.29
N LEU A 16 -8.43 19.52 -8.58
CA LEU A 16 -9.34 18.62 -7.89
C LEU A 16 -10.12 19.38 -6.81
N SER A 17 -11.33 18.93 -6.53
CA SER A 17 -12.07 19.43 -5.36
C SER A 17 -11.34 19.07 -4.07
N GLU A 18 -11.56 19.83 -3.00
CA GLU A 18 -10.91 19.56 -1.71
C GLU A 18 -11.21 18.15 -1.20
N ASN A 19 -12.45 17.67 -1.37
CA ASN A 19 -12.82 16.30 -1.02
C ASN A 19 -12.06 15.25 -1.85
N GLU A 20 -11.84 15.50 -3.15
CA GLU A 20 -11.06 14.60 -4.00
C GLU A 20 -9.57 14.58 -3.59
N LYS A 21 -9.00 15.74 -3.24
CA LYS A 21 -7.61 15.83 -2.74
C LYS A 21 -7.47 15.10 -1.42
N GLU A 22 -8.36 15.34 -0.46
CA GLU A 22 -8.31 14.68 0.85
C GLU A 22 -8.44 13.16 0.71
N ALA A 23 -9.41 12.69 -0.08
CA ALA A 23 -9.58 11.27 -0.35
C ALA A 23 -8.34 10.67 -1.03
N PHE A 24 -7.74 11.38 -1.99
CA PHE A 24 -6.51 10.94 -2.66
C PHE A 24 -5.37 10.76 -1.67
N LEU A 25 -5.09 11.79 -0.85
CA LEU A 25 -3.98 11.79 0.10
C LEU A 25 -4.18 10.73 1.20
N LYS A 26 -5.39 10.61 1.75
CA LYS A 26 -5.68 9.57 2.75
C LYS A 26 -5.57 8.17 2.18
N THR A 27 -6.06 7.95 0.95
CA THR A 27 -6.00 6.64 0.31
C THR A 27 -4.56 6.25 -0.03
N ILE A 28 -3.79 7.13 -0.67
CA ILE A 28 -2.41 6.80 -1.05
C ILE A 28 -1.49 6.63 0.17
N GLY A 29 -1.67 7.45 1.22
CA GLY A 29 -0.92 7.31 2.47
C GLY A 29 -1.23 5.99 3.18
N LEU A 30 -2.49 5.57 3.15
CA LEU A 30 -2.88 4.27 3.69
C LEU A 30 -2.24 3.11 2.91
N LEU A 31 -2.31 3.12 1.57
CA LEU A 31 -1.71 2.05 0.76
C LEU A 31 -0.20 1.94 0.98
N ALA A 32 0.50 3.09 1.06
CA ALA A 32 1.93 3.12 1.36
C ALA A 32 2.27 2.48 2.71
N LEU A 33 1.47 2.73 3.74
CA LEU A 33 1.64 2.08 5.03
C LEU A 33 1.44 0.56 4.92
N LEU A 34 0.37 0.11 4.26
CA LEU A 34 0.03 -1.30 4.17
C LEU A 34 1.13 -2.09 3.43
N ASP A 35 1.69 -1.57 2.34
CA ASP A 35 2.80 -2.24 1.65
C ASP A 35 4.11 -2.20 2.47
N SER A 36 4.31 -1.16 3.29
CA SER A 36 5.50 -1.06 4.14
C SER A 36 5.61 -2.19 5.17
N ILE A 37 4.47 -2.67 5.71
CA ILE A 37 4.46 -3.77 6.68
C ILE A 37 4.61 -5.14 5.98
N GLN A 38 4.21 -5.24 4.72
CA GLN A 38 4.27 -6.49 3.96
C GLN A 38 5.68 -6.94 3.63
N THR A 39 6.59 -5.99 3.39
CA THR A 39 8.00 -6.32 3.12
C THR A 39 8.63 -7.12 4.28
N ASP A 40 8.41 -6.69 5.52
CA ASP A 40 8.94 -7.34 6.73
C ASP A 40 8.20 -8.66 7.02
N TYR A 41 6.87 -8.69 6.84
CA TYR A 41 6.07 -9.90 7.01
C TYR A 41 6.50 -11.02 6.04
N ALA A 42 6.62 -10.71 4.75
CA ALA A 42 7.03 -11.66 3.72
C ALA A 42 8.40 -12.29 4.01
N GLY A 43 9.36 -11.48 4.48
CA GLY A 43 10.66 -11.95 4.94
C GLY A 43 10.56 -12.92 6.12
N LYS A 44 9.78 -12.56 7.15
CA LYS A 44 9.57 -13.43 8.33
C LYS A 44 8.93 -14.75 7.95
N VAL A 45 7.91 -14.77 7.08
CA VAL A 45 7.28 -16.01 6.62
C VAL A 45 8.27 -16.87 5.85
N ALA A 46 9.11 -16.28 5.00
CA ALA A 46 10.10 -16.99 4.21
C ALA A 46 11.06 -17.81 5.07
N ASP A 47 11.44 -17.32 6.26
CA ASP A 47 12.37 -17.99 7.18
C ASP A 47 11.82 -19.32 7.75
N TYR A 48 10.51 -19.53 7.74
CA TYR A 48 9.87 -20.76 8.26
C TYR A 48 9.44 -21.74 7.17
N LEU A 49 9.55 -21.35 5.88
CA LEU A 49 9.21 -22.23 4.76
C LEU A 49 10.34 -23.23 4.50
N THR A 50 10.01 -24.52 4.53
CA THR A 50 10.97 -25.60 4.23
C THR A 50 11.05 -25.95 2.73
N ASP A 51 10.15 -25.41 1.92
CA ASP A 51 10.16 -25.54 0.46
C ASP A 51 10.92 -24.34 -0.14
N SER A 52 12.05 -24.62 -0.79
CA SER A 52 12.91 -23.57 -1.36
C SER A 52 12.25 -22.80 -2.50
N SER A 53 11.28 -23.38 -3.20
CA SER A 53 10.52 -22.68 -4.24
C SER A 53 9.58 -21.65 -3.63
N LEU A 54 8.90 -22.00 -2.54
CA LEU A 54 8.02 -21.07 -1.82
C LEU A 54 8.82 -19.97 -1.13
N GLN A 55 9.96 -20.30 -0.53
CA GLN A 55 10.87 -19.31 0.04
C GLN A 55 11.33 -18.28 -1.02
N ALA A 56 11.72 -18.74 -2.22
CA ALA A 56 12.12 -17.85 -3.30
C ALA A 56 10.98 -16.94 -3.76
N LEU A 57 9.75 -17.46 -3.83
CA LEU A 57 8.56 -16.66 -4.16
C LEU A 57 8.29 -15.57 -3.10
N MET A 58 8.42 -15.89 -1.81
CA MET A 58 8.25 -14.89 -0.74
C MET A 58 9.29 -13.77 -0.81
N ILE A 59 10.53 -14.07 -1.20
CA ILE A 59 11.58 -13.06 -1.41
C ILE A 59 11.22 -12.15 -2.60
N ILE A 60 10.70 -12.72 -3.69
CA ILE A 60 10.23 -11.94 -4.85
C ILE A 60 9.05 -11.03 -4.45
N LEU A 61 8.09 -11.55 -3.68
CA LEU A 61 6.97 -10.77 -3.15
C LEU A 61 7.49 -9.59 -2.31
N ALA A 62 8.37 -9.85 -1.34
CA ALA A 62 8.97 -8.78 -0.53
C ALA A 62 9.65 -7.70 -1.39
N GLN A 63 10.33 -8.09 -2.47
CA GLN A 63 10.91 -7.15 -3.42
C GLN A 63 9.83 -6.33 -4.15
N GLN A 64 8.73 -6.96 -4.58
CA GLN A 64 7.62 -6.25 -5.23
C GLN A 64 7.00 -5.20 -4.29
N GLU A 65 6.82 -5.52 -3.01
CA GLU A 65 6.30 -4.57 -2.03
C GLU A 65 7.19 -3.36 -1.80
N VAL A 66 8.52 -3.55 -1.84
CA VAL A 66 9.46 -2.43 -1.83
C VAL A 66 9.26 -1.51 -3.04
N ILE A 67 9.00 -2.09 -4.22
CA ILE A 67 8.73 -1.33 -5.43
C ILE A 67 7.38 -0.60 -5.32
N HIS A 68 6.34 -1.23 -4.78
CA HIS A 68 5.03 -0.61 -4.56
C HIS A 68 5.14 0.60 -3.63
N ASN A 69 5.81 0.42 -2.48
CA ASN A 69 6.00 1.50 -1.51
C ASN A 69 6.80 2.68 -2.10
N HIS A 70 7.82 2.37 -2.92
CA HIS A 70 8.56 3.40 -3.65
C HIS A 70 7.66 4.14 -4.66
N SER A 71 6.77 3.43 -5.36
CA SER A 71 5.83 4.02 -6.31
C SER A 71 4.88 5.02 -5.65
N TYR A 72 4.34 4.75 -4.46
CA TYR A 72 3.50 5.74 -3.76
C TYR A 72 4.31 6.97 -3.34
N SER A 73 5.54 6.76 -2.87
CA SER A 73 6.43 7.85 -2.50
C SER A 73 6.76 8.74 -3.71
N TYR A 74 6.99 8.14 -4.88
CA TYR A 74 7.20 8.86 -6.14
C TYR A 74 5.97 9.67 -6.57
N VAL A 75 4.77 9.09 -6.50
CA VAL A 75 3.52 9.81 -6.79
C VAL A 75 3.35 10.99 -5.83
N LEU A 76 3.43 10.76 -4.51
CA LEU A 76 3.24 11.83 -3.51
C LEU A 76 4.26 12.96 -3.66
N SER A 77 5.56 12.63 -3.72
CA SER A 77 6.62 13.63 -3.86
C SER A 77 6.55 14.44 -5.16
N SER A 78 5.87 13.91 -6.18
CA SER A 78 5.61 14.67 -7.41
C SER A 78 4.46 15.68 -7.24
N LEU A 79 3.46 15.37 -6.42
CA LEU A 79 2.19 16.11 -6.35
C LEU A 79 2.14 17.14 -5.22
N VAL A 80 2.82 16.90 -4.11
CA VAL A 80 2.73 17.74 -2.91
C VAL A 80 4.10 18.16 -2.38
N SER A 81 4.11 19.14 -1.48
CA SER A 81 5.34 19.55 -0.78
C SER A 81 5.83 18.43 0.15
N LYS A 82 7.10 18.53 0.56
CA LYS A 82 7.69 17.58 1.50
C LYS A 82 6.94 17.54 2.84
N ASP A 83 6.58 18.70 3.38
CA ASP A 83 5.83 18.79 4.64
C ASP A 83 4.46 18.10 4.54
N GLU A 84 3.76 18.26 3.42
CA GLU A 84 2.48 17.61 3.18
C GLU A 84 2.65 16.10 2.98
N GLN A 85 3.69 15.68 2.26
CA GLN A 85 4.03 14.26 2.10
C GLN A 85 4.28 13.60 3.47
N ASP A 86 5.07 14.25 4.34
CA ASP A 86 5.36 13.73 5.67
C ASP A 86 4.09 13.63 6.53
N ARG A 87 3.21 14.64 6.45
CA ARG A 87 1.90 14.60 7.10
C ARG A 87 1.03 13.44 6.62
N VAL A 88 1.04 13.16 5.31
CA VAL A 88 0.29 12.04 4.72
C VAL A 88 0.80 10.69 5.23
N PHE A 89 2.12 10.53 5.37
CA PHE A 89 2.70 9.32 5.94
C PHE A 89 2.44 9.15 7.44
N ASP A 90 2.07 10.22 8.15
CA ASP A 90 1.67 10.16 9.56
C ASP A 90 0.15 10.02 9.78
N TYR A 91 -0.67 9.92 8.72
CA TYR A 91 -2.12 9.74 8.86
C TYR A 91 -2.50 8.50 9.67
N TRP A 92 -1.73 7.42 9.58
CA TRP A 92 -2.03 6.21 10.35
C TRP A 92 -1.92 6.37 11.87
N ARG A 93 -1.15 7.37 12.34
CA ARG A 93 -1.02 7.72 13.77
C ARG A 93 -1.99 8.79 14.22
N SER A 94 -2.44 9.63 13.29
CA SER A 94 -3.20 10.84 13.58
C SER A 94 -4.70 10.70 13.27
N GLU A 95 -5.10 9.70 12.48
CA GLU A 95 -6.48 9.44 12.08
C GLU A 95 -7.03 8.16 12.76
N PRO A 96 -7.89 8.27 13.79
CA PRO A 96 -8.36 7.13 14.57
C PRO A 96 -9.09 6.04 13.74
N VAL A 97 -9.73 6.44 12.64
CA VAL A 97 -10.41 5.51 11.74
C VAL A 97 -9.41 4.64 10.99
N LEU A 98 -8.29 5.22 10.55
CA LEU A 98 -7.23 4.49 9.87
C LEU A 98 -6.50 3.56 10.84
N GLU A 99 -6.17 4.06 12.03
CA GLU A 99 -5.57 3.25 13.10
C GLU A 99 -6.42 2.01 13.38
N LYS A 100 -7.71 2.19 13.69
CA LYS A 100 -8.64 1.08 13.96
C LYS A 100 -8.77 0.10 12.79
N ARG A 101 -8.73 0.59 11.54
CA ARG A 101 -8.77 -0.27 10.36
C ARG A 101 -7.51 -1.15 10.28
N ASN A 102 -6.35 -0.58 10.61
CA ASN A 102 -5.06 -1.25 10.50
C ASN A 102 -4.83 -2.27 11.63
N GLU A 103 -5.40 -2.04 12.82
CA GLU A 103 -5.34 -2.97 13.95
C GLU A 103 -5.73 -4.41 13.56
N PHE A 104 -6.71 -4.56 12.66
CA PHE A 104 -7.17 -5.88 12.23
C PHE A 104 -6.05 -6.71 11.58
N VAL A 105 -5.32 -6.13 10.62
CA VAL A 105 -4.24 -6.84 9.90
C VAL A 105 -2.99 -6.94 10.78
N LEU A 106 -2.67 -5.87 11.50
CA LEU A 106 -1.53 -5.83 12.42
C LEU A 106 -1.63 -6.90 13.51
N LYS A 107 -2.84 -7.23 13.97
CA LYS A 107 -3.06 -8.29 14.95
C LYS A 107 -2.57 -9.65 14.43
N GLY A 108 -2.87 -9.99 13.18
CA GLY A 108 -2.42 -11.24 12.55
C GLY A 108 -0.90 -11.33 12.50
N TYR A 109 -0.27 -10.30 11.93
CA TYR A 109 1.18 -10.27 11.73
C TYR A 109 1.95 -10.23 13.05
N LYS A 110 1.45 -9.46 14.03
CA LYS A 110 2.05 -9.37 15.36
C LYS A 110 2.00 -10.73 16.08
N SER A 111 0.89 -11.45 15.98
CA SER A 111 0.74 -12.76 16.63
C SER A 111 1.78 -13.76 16.12
N PHE A 112 1.99 -13.83 14.80
CA PHE A 112 3.04 -14.66 14.21
C PHE A 112 4.46 -14.18 14.56
N ALA A 113 4.71 -12.87 14.47
CA ALA A 113 6.03 -12.31 14.75
C ALA A 113 6.48 -12.51 16.20
N GLU A 114 5.56 -12.44 17.17
CA GLU A 114 5.86 -12.65 18.59
C GLU A 114 5.86 -14.13 18.98
N GLN A 115 5.03 -14.96 18.33
CA GLN A 115 4.88 -16.39 18.60
C GLN A 115 4.77 -17.17 17.29
N PRO A 116 5.89 -17.60 16.68
CA PRO A 116 5.90 -18.23 15.36
C PRO A 116 5.51 -19.71 15.44
N THR A 117 4.23 -19.98 15.72
CA THR A 117 3.63 -21.31 15.64
C THR A 117 3.01 -21.56 14.27
N VAL A 118 2.74 -22.81 13.93
CA VAL A 118 2.05 -23.17 12.68
C VAL A 118 0.66 -22.53 12.63
N GLU A 119 -0.08 -22.55 13.73
CA GLU A 119 -1.39 -21.91 13.83
C GLU A 119 -1.31 -20.40 13.60
N ASN A 120 -0.37 -19.70 14.25
CA ASN A 120 -0.24 -18.25 14.08
C ASN A 120 0.24 -17.88 12.66
N MET A 121 1.07 -18.72 12.03
CA MET A 121 1.47 -18.56 10.63
C MET A 121 0.29 -18.73 9.67
N LEU A 122 -0.55 -19.74 9.89
CA LEU A 122 -1.75 -19.94 9.06
C LEU A 122 -2.74 -18.78 9.23
N ASP A 123 -2.96 -18.34 10.46
CA ASP A 123 -3.77 -17.16 10.74
C ASP A 123 -3.21 -15.92 10.02
N SER A 124 -1.90 -15.65 10.14
CA SER A 124 -1.28 -14.49 9.49
C SER A 124 -1.42 -14.53 7.96
N ILE A 125 -1.34 -15.70 7.33
CA ILE A 125 -1.58 -15.88 5.89
C ILE A 125 -3.04 -15.55 5.53
N VAL A 126 -4.02 -15.89 6.38
CA VAL A 126 -5.41 -15.50 6.14
C VAL A 126 -5.59 -13.98 6.22
N TYR A 127 -4.95 -13.32 7.19
CA TYR A 127 -4.96 -11.85 7.27
C TYR A 127 -4.30 -11.21 6.04
N ASP A 128 -3.21 -11.79 5.56
CA ASP A 128 -2.48 -11.36 4.36
C ASP A 128 -3.37 -11.43 3.11
N VAL A 129 -4.04 -12.56 2.89
CA VAL A 129 -4.99 -12.71 1.76
C VAL A 129 -6.14 -11.70 1.84
N ILE A 130 -6.63 -11.36 3.04
CA ILE A 130 -7.66 -10.32 3.21
C ILE A 130 -7.10 -8.93 2.90
N LEU A 131 -5.86 -8.65 3.32
CA LEU A 131 -5.21 -7.38 3.03
C LEU A 131 -5.07 -7.19 1.52
N GLU A 132 -4.39 -8.14 0.86
CA GLU A 132 -4.11 -8.15 -0.58
C GLU A 132 -5.39 -8.16 -1.42
N GLY A 133 -6.31 -9.08 -1.12
CA GLY A 133 -7.49 -9.33 -1.94
C GLY A 133 -8.65 -8.36 -1.74
N LEU A 134 -8.74 -7.69 -0.58
CA LEU A 134 -9.90 -6.84 -0.26
C LEU A 134 -9.50 -5.40 0.07
N PHE A 135 -8.51 -5.18 0.93
CA PHE A 135 -8.21 -3.84 1.43
C PHE A 135 -7.56 -2.98 0.36
N PHE A 136 -6.59 -3.54 -0.38
CA PHE A 136 -5.96 -2.88 -1.51
C PHE A 136 -6.94 -2.61 -2.64
N TYR A 137 -7.78 -3.59 -3.00
CA TYR A 137 -8.85 -3.41 -4.00
C TYR A 137 -9.76 -2.23 -3.70
N SER A 138 -10.16 -2.05 -2.45
CA SER A 138 -10.95 -0.90 -2.03
C SER A 138 -10.23 0.44 -2.25
N GLY A 139 -8.92 0.49 -2.03
CA GLY A 139 -8.12 1.69 -2.29
C GLY A 139 -7.93 1.95 -3.78
N PHE A 140 -7.67 0.91 -4.57
CA PHE A 140 -7.44 1.02 -6.01
C PHE A 140 -8.67 1.53 -6.76
N ALA A 141 -9.87 1.11 -6.34
CA ALA A 141 -11.13 1.55 -6.92
C ALA A 141 -11.29 3.08 -6.94
N PHE A 142 -10.75 3.79 -5.94
CA PHE A 142 -10.77 5.25 -5.91
C PHE A 142 -9.94 5.87 -7.05
N PHE A 143 -8.73 5.38 -7.29
CA PHE A 143 -7.89 5.90 -8.38
C PHE A 143 -8.48 5.59 -9.75
N TYR A 144 -9.04 4.40 -9.93
CA TYR A 144 -9.77 4.04 -11.14
C TYR A 144 -11.00 4.93 -11.35
N HIS A 145 -11.68 5.32 -10.27
CA HIS A 145 -12.81 6.26 -10.33
C HIS A 145 -12.38 7.65 -10.79
N LEU A 146 -11.21 8.15 -10.39
CA LEU A 146 -10.69 9.42 -10.91
C LEU A 146 -10.35 9.27 -12.40
N ALA A 147 -9.63 8.20 -12.77
CA ALA A 147 -9.16 8.00 -14.14
C ALA A 147 -10.29 7.82 -15.16
N ARG A 148 -11.39 7.16 -14.80
CA ARG A 148 -12.57 7.07 -15.70
C ARG A 148 -13.19 8.43 -16.02
N HIS A 149 -12.93 9.45 -15.20
CA HIS A 149 -13.33 10.84 -15.45
C HIS A 149 -12.17 11.70 -15.99
N GLN A 150 -11.13 11.07 -16.54
CA GLN A 150 -9.93 11.74 -17.06
C GLN A 150 -9.18 12.56 -15.99
N LYS A 151 -9.25 12.12 -14.72
CA LYS A 151 -8.51 12.71 -13.60
C LYS A 151 -7.43 11.77 -13.08
N MET A 152 -6.25 12.29 -12.79
CA MET A 152 -5.14 11.58 -12.14
C MET A 152 -4.76 10.26 -12.84
N VAL A 153 -4.73 10.29 -14.17
CA VAL A 153 -4.58 9.09 -15.01
C VAL A 153 -3.20 8.45 -14.81
N ALA A 154 -2.15 9.26 -14.61
CA ALA A 154 -0.80 8.73 -14.40
C ALA A 154 -0.71 7.97 -13.06
N SER A 155 -1.28 8.54 -12.00
CA SER A 155 -1.40 7.89 -10.69
C SER A 155 -2.21 6.59 -10.79
N SER A 156 -3.35 6.60 -11.47
CA SER A 156 -4.15 5.39 -11.71
C SER A 156 -3.41 4.33 -12.51
N THR A 157 -2.54 4.73 -13.43
CA THR A 157 -1.73 3.80 -14.22
C THR A 157 -0.68 3.13 -13.33
N MET A 158 -0.07 3.88 -12.41
CA MET A 158 0.83 3.33 -11.39
C MET A 158 0.11 2.28 -10.51
N ILE A 159 -1.09 2.63 -10.01
CA ILE A 159 -1.93 1.71 -9.23
C ILE A 159 -2.30 0.45 -10.03
N ASN A 160 -2.53 0.58 -11.34
CA ASN A 160 -2.81 -0.59 -12.18
C ASN A 160 -1.61 -1.54 -12.32
N TYR A 161 -0.38 -1.04 -12.26
CA TYR A 161 0.80 -1.93 -12.23
C TYR A 161 0.98 -2.61 -10.89
N ILE A 162 0.60 -1.97 -9.78
CA ILE A 162 0.61 -2.57 -8.44
C ILE A 162 -0.44 -3.68 -8.34
N ASN A 163 -1.63 -3.47 -8.91
CA ASN A 163 -2.73 -4.43 -8.87
C ASN A 163 -2.56 -5.66 -9.79
N ARG A 164 -1.47 -5.74 -10.58
CA ARG A 164 -1.28 -6.77 -11.60
C ARG A 164 -0.35 -7.87 -11.13
#